data_AF-A0A1G1MD78-F1
#
_entry.id   AF-A0A1G1MD78-F1
#
_cell.length_a   1.000
_cell.length_b   1.000
_cell.length_c   1.000
_cell.angle_alpha   90.00
_cell.angle_beta   90.00
_cell.angle_gamma   90.00
#
_symmetry.space_group_name_H-M   'P 1'
#
loop_
_entity.id
_entity.type
_entity.pdbx_description
1 polymer ?
#
loop_
_entity_poly.entity_id
_entity_poly.type
_entity_poly.pdbx_seq_one_letter_code
_entity_poly.pdbx_strand_id
1 'polypeptide(L)'
;MESLHPLLVHFPIALLLTAAGLDLLALLLKRPSLHCLALWNLALGTVGAGAAVLSGLQAEDVAKHSFEIWQVMELHQRLGFSTLALGAISVSWRIAKQDRLTPRARLVTMLLETALVGTLSWGAYLGGRLVYELGVGGTFGAIR
;
A
#
# COMPACT_ATOMS: atom_id res chain seq x y z
N MET A 1 18.91 5.79 14.85
CA MET A 1 18.34 4.43 14.74
C MET A 1 17.90 4.27 13.30
N GLU A 2 18.22 3.14 12.67
CA GLU A 2 17.67 2.84 11.33
C GLU A 2 16.14 2.83 11.41
N SER A 3 15.49 3.48 10.45
CA SER A 3 14.03 3.50 10.42
C SER A 3 13.51 2.09 10.15
N LEU A 4 12.54 1.63 10.95
CA LEU A 4 11.84 0.36 10.67
C LEU A 4 10.92 0.47 9.45
N HIS A 5 10.56 1.70 9.05
CA HIS A 5 9.59 1.94 7.99
C HIS A 5 9.99 1.32 6.64
N PRO A 6 11.22 1.53 6.10
CA PRO A 6 11.66 0.87 4.86
C PRO A 6 11.59 -0.66 4.90
N LEU A 7 11.73 -1.30 6.06
CA LEU A 7 11.54 -2.75 6.18
C LEU A 7 10.05 -3.12 6.12
N LEU A 8 9.22 -2.38 6.87
CA LEU A 8 7.79 -2.67 6.99
C LEU A 8 6.99 -2.41 5.71
N VAL A 9 7.41 -1.50 4.84
CA VAL A 9 6.68 -1.20 3.58
C VAL A 9 6.68 -2.36 2.57
N HIS A 10 7.62 -3.31 2.65
CA HIS A 10 7.68 -4.43 1.72
C HIS A 10 6.47 -5.36 1.84
N PHE A 11 5.95 -5.55 3.05
CA PHE A 11 4.81 -6.41 3.33
C PHE A 11 3.52 -5.93 2.65
N PRO A 12 3.03 -4.69 2.90
CA PRO A 12 1.84 -4.20 2.21
C PRO A 12 2.04 -4.15 0.69
N ILE A 13 3.24 -3.78 0.20
CA ILE A 13 3.50 -3.76 -1.25
C ILE A 13 3.28 -5.15 -1.87
N ALA A 14 3.97 -6.16 -1.34
CA ALA A 14 3.88 -7.52 -1.87
C ALA A 14 2.46 -8.10 -1.74
N LEU A 15 1.85 -7.97 -0.56
CA LEU A 15 0.54 -8.58 -0.27
C LEU A 15 -0.61 -7.92 -1.04
N LEU A 16 -0.64 -6.59 -1.14
CA LEU A 16 -1.71 -5.88 -1.85
C LEU A 16 -1.62 -6.07 -3.37
N LEU A 17 -0.41 -6.07 -3.95
CA LEU A 17 -0.21 -6.41 -5.35
C LEU A 17 -0.60 -7.86 -5.64
N THR A 18 -0.23 -8.79 -4.74
CA THR A 18 -0.59 -10.20 -4.86
C THR A 18 -2.11 -10.40 -4.77
N ALA A 19 -2.80 -9.67 -3.89
CA ALA A 19 -4.26 -9.71 -3.80
C ALA A 19 -4.92 -9.33 -5.14
N ALA A 20 -4.56 -8.18 -5.71
CA ALA A 20 -5.10 -7.73 -7.00
C ALA A 20 -4.78 -8.73 -8.13
N GLY A 21 -3.56 -9.28 -8.16
CA GLY A 21 -3.17 -10.32 -9.12
C GLY A 21 -3.97 -11.60 -8.98
N LEU A 22 -4.20 -12.07 -7.74
CA LEU A 22 -5.01 -13.27 -7.47
C LEU A 22 -6.47 -13.08 -7.87
N ASP A 23 -7.05 -11.90 -7.65
CA ASP A 23 -8.41 -11.60 -8.11
C ASP A 23 -8.54 -11.55 -9.63
N LEU A 24 -7.56 -10.94 -10.30
CA LEU A 24 -7.51 -10.97 -11.76
C LEU A 24 -7.40 -12.42 -12.28
N LEU A 25 -6.53 -13.24 -11.68
CA LEU A 25 -6.39 -14.65 -12.04
C LEU A 25 -7.66 -15.45 -11.74
N ALA A 26 -8.36 -15.16 -10.64
CA ALA A 26 -9.63 -15.79 -10.29
C ALA A 26 -10.68 -15.57 -11.40
N LEU A 27 -10.73 -14.35 -11.96
CA LEU A 27 -11.62 -14.01 -13.07
C LEU A 27 -11.21 -14.72 -14.37
N LEU A 28 -9.93 -14.67 -14.73
CA LEU A 28 -9.41 -15.24 -15.99
C LEU A 28 -9.52 -16.77 -16.01
N LEU A 29 -9.17 -17.42 -14.90
CA LEU A 29 -9.16 -18.87 -14.76
C LEU A 29 -10.49 -19.45 -14.28
N LYS A 30 -11.47 -18.60 -13.94
CA LYS A 30 -12.77 -18.99 -13.36
C LYS A 30 -12.60 -19.92 -12.14
N ARG A 31 -11.64 -19.61 -11.27
CA ARG A 31 -11.31 -20.41 -10.07
C ARG A 31 -11.72 -19.67 -8.79
N PRO A 32 -12.88 -20.00 -8.18
CA PRO A 32 -13.38 -19.27 -7.00
C PRO A 32 -12.47 -19.35 -5.78
N SER A 33 -11.68 -20.41 -5.64
CA SER A 33 -10.73 -20.57 -4.52
C SER A 33 -9.67 -19.46 -4.47
N LEU A 34 -9.33 -18.86 -5.61
CA LEU A 34 -8.37 -17.76 -5.68
C LEU A 34 -8.91 -16.47 -5.05
N HIS A 35 -10.23 -16.24 -5.04
CA HIS A 35 -10.83 -15.07 -4.38
C HIS A 35 -10.64 -15.11 -2.86
N CYS A 36 -10.69 -16.30 -2.26
CA CYS A 36 -10.44 -16.45 -0.82
C CYS A 36 -8.98 -16.10 -0.48
N LEU A 37 -8.02 -16.62 -1.25
CA LEU A 37 -6.60 -16.29 -1.09
C LEU A 37 -6.34 -14.80 -1.28
N ALA A 38 -6.98 -14.20 -2.27
CA ALA A 38 -6.87 -12.79 -2.54
C ALA A 38 -7.42 -11.94 -1.38
N LEU A 39 -8.54 -12.35 -0.77
CA LEU A 39 -9.12 -11.65 0.39
C LEU A 39 -8.18 -11.68 1.60
N TRP A 40 -7.56 -12.84 1.87
CA TRP A 40 -6.57 -12.94 2.94
C TRP A 40 -5.34 -12.06 2.68
N ASN A 41 -4.83 -12.04 1.45
CA ASN A 41 -3.72 -11.15 1.07
C ASN A 41 -4.11 -9.68 1.20
N LEU A 42 -5.32 -9.30 0.77
CA LEU A 42 -5.85 -7.95 0.89
C LEU A 42 -5.95 -7.51 2.35
N ALA A 43 -6.49 -8.38 3.23
CA ALA A 43 -6.63 -8.11 4.65
C ALA A 43 -5.27 -7.98 5.35
N LEU A 44 -4.37 -8.95 5.16
CA LEU A 44 -3.03 -8.92 5.74
C LEU A 44 -2.20 -7.74 5.19
N GLY A 45 -2.29 -7.46 3.90
CA GLY A 45 -1.64 -6.30 3.28
C GLY A 45 -2.16 -4.98 3.82
N THR A 46 -3.47 -4.87 4.11
CA THR A 46 -4.06 -3.69 4.74
C THR A 46 -3.56 -3.50 6.17
N VAL A 47 -3.46 -4.57 6.97
CA VAL A 47 -2.84 -4.52 8.30
C VAL A 47 -1.37 -4.10 8.21
N GLY A 48 -0.63 -4.66 7.25
CA GLY A 48 0.75 -4.26 6.96
C GLY A 48 0.86 -2.78 6.57
N ALA A 49 -0.10 -2.24 5.82
CA ALA A 49 -0.14 -0.82 5.47
C ALA A 49 -0.35 0.05 6.73
N GLY A 50 -1.16 -0.41 7.68
CA GLY A 50 -1.29 0.24 8.99
C GLY A 50 0.03 0.29 9.76
N ALA A 51 0.75 -0.83 9.82
CA ALA A 51 2.08 -0.89 10.45
C ALA A 51 3.11 0.01 9.73
N ALA A 52 3.06 0.06 8.40
CA ALA A 52 3.91 0.94 7.59
C ALA A 52 3.60 2.43 7.85
N VAL A 53 2.33 2.82 7.92
CA VAL A 53 1.92 4.21 8.26
C VAL A 53 2.41 4.59 9.65
N LEU A 54 2.17 3.74 10.66
CA LEU A 54 2.59 4.03 12.04
C LEU A 54 4.10 4.17 12.19
N SER A 55 4.87 3.29 11.55
CA SER A 55 6.34 3.39 11.54
C SER A 55 6.85 4.57 10.71
N GLY A 56 6.13 4.96 9.65
CA GLY A 56 6.45 6.13 8.82
C GLY A 56 6.32 7.44 9.60
N LEU A 57 5.23 7.61 10.35
CA LEU A 57 5.02 8.77 11.22
C LEU A 57 6.14 8.91 12.26
N GLN A 58 6.55 7.80 12.88
CA GLN A 58 7.69 7.80 13.81
C GLN A 58 9.02 8.16 13.14
N ALA A 59 9.19 7.82 11.86
CA ALA A 59 10.39 8.12 11.09
C ALA A 59 10.44 9.59 10.62
N GLU A 60 9.27 10.20 10.41
CA GLU A 60 9.13 11.60 9.99
C GLU A 60 9.68 12.56 11.06
N ASP A 61 9.38 12.31 12.34
CA ASP A 61 9.78 13.15 13.48
C ASP A 61 11.30 13.40 13.57
N VAL A 62 12.10 12.46 13.05
CA VAL A 62 13.57 12.49 13.10
C VAL A 62 14.22 12.72 11.74
N ALA A 63 13.41 12.97 10.70
CA ALA A 63 13.89 13.16 9.34
C ALA A 63 14.55 14.53 9.13
N LYS A 64 15.35 14.64 8.08
CA LYS A 64 15.87 15.94 7.61
C LYS A 64 14.75 16.77 7.03
N HIS A 65 14.74 18.06 7.34
CA HIS A 65 13.71 18.98 6.87
C HIS A 65 14.32 19.98 5.88
N SER A 66 14.00 19.81 4.60
CA SER A 66 14.11 20.85 3.57
C SER A 66 12.73 21.03 2.93
N PHE A 67 12.50 22.17 2.27
CA PHE A 67 11.21 22.42 1.61
C PHE A 67 10.88 21.35 0.56
N GLU A 68 11.88 20.93 -0.23
CA GLU A 68 11.73 19.87 -1.22
C GLU A 68 11.42 18.51 -0.59
N ILE A 69 12.14 18.14 0.48
CA ILE A 69 11.88 16.89 1.22
C ILE A 69 10.46 16.89 1.78
N TRP A 70 10.04 18.01 2.37
CA TRP A 70 8.72 18.13 2.97
C TRP A 70 7.59 17.92 1.94
N GLN A 71 7.70 18.53 0.74
CA GLN A 71 6.68 18.36 -0.30
C GLN A 71 6.53 16.91 -0.76
N VAL A 72 7.66 16.21 -0.98
CA VAL A 72 7.65 14.80 -1.40
C VAL A 72 7.15 13.91 -0.26
N MET A 73 7.58 14.18 0.98
CA MET A 73 7.17 13.46 2.17
C MET A 73 5.67 13.57 2.42
N GLU A 74 5.13 14.79 2.39
CA GLU A 74 3.71 15.03 2.64
C GLU A 74 2.84 14.28 1.61
N LEU A 75 3.23 14.31 0.32
CA LEU A 75 2.52 13.57 -0.70
C LEU A 75 2.63 12.05 -0.50
N HIS A 76 3.82 11.54 -0.17
CA HIS A 76 4.04 10.13 0.15
C HIS A 76 3.17 9.67 1.32
N GLN A 77 3.12 10.45 2.40
CA GLN A 77 2.32 10.18 3.59
C GLN A 77 0.81 10.19 3.28
N ARG A 78 0.33 11.17 2.51
CA ARG A 78 -1.08 11.21 2.04
C ARG A 78 -1.44 9.97 1.24
N LEU A 79 -0.55 9.49 0.37
CA LEU A 79 -0.75 8.23 -0.38
C LEU A 79 -0.71 7.00 0.53
N GLY A 80 0.11 7.00 1.57
CA GLY A 80 0.12 5.94 2.60
C GLY A 80 -1.23 5.82 3.29
N PHE A 81 -1.77 6.95 3.78
CA PHE A 81 -3.13 6.99 4.35
C PHE A 81 -4.21 6.60 3.35
N SER A 82 -4.11 7.08 2.09
CA SER A 82 -5.07 6.73 1.03
C SER A 82 -5.06 5.23 0.74
N THR A 83 -3.87 4.62 0.69
CA THR A 83 -3.69 3.17 0.48
C THR A 83 -4.29 2.38 1.64
N LEU A 84 -4.04 2.79 2.88
CA LEU A 84 -4.64 2.17 4.07
C LEU A 84 -6.17 2.26 4.04
N ALA A 85 -6.72 3.44 3.73
CA ALA A 85 -8.16 3.66 3.65
C ALA A 85 -8.80 2.82 2.53
N LEU A 86 -8.21 2.83 1.32
CA LEU A 86 -8.67 2.01 0.20
C LEU A 86 -8.59 0.51 0.51
N GLY A 87 -7.52 0.06 1.18
CA GLY A 87 -7.38 -1.31 1.66
C GLY A 87 -8.52 -1.69 2.61
N ALA A 88 -8.77 -0.87 3.63
CA ALA A 88 -9.83 -1.10 4.61
C ALA A 88 -11.23 -1.11 3.98
N ILE A 89 -11.49 -0.18 3.04
CA ILE A 89 -12.73 -0.13 2.26
C ILE A 89 -12.88 -1.40 1.41
N SER A 90 -11.81 -1.82 0.74
CA SER A 90 -11.80 -3.01 -0.12
C SER A 90 -12.05 -4.29 0.68
N VAL A 91 -11.41 -4.45 1.85
CA VAL A 91 -11.67 -5.58 2.77
C VAL A 91 -13.12 -5.58 3.24
N SER A 92 -13.63 -4.43 3.71
CA SER A 92 -14.99 -4.30 4.20
C SER A 92 -16.02 -4.61 3.10
N TRP A 93 -15.78 -4.07 1.90
CA TRP A 93 -16.59 -4.33 0.72
C TRP A 93 -16.64 -5.82 0.38
N ARG A 94 -15.48 -6.48 0.39
CA ARG A 94 -15.34 -7.90 0.08
C ARG A 94 -16.08 -8.80 1.05
N ILE A 95 -15.94 -8.54 2.35
CA ILE A 95 -16.66 -9.26 3.39
C ILE A 95 -18.17 -9.05 3.23
N ALA A 96 -18.62 -7.82 2.98
CA ALA A 96 -20.03 -7.51 2.78
C ALA A 96 -20.64 -8.14 1.50
N LYS A 97 -19.81 -8.55 0.53
CA LYS A 97 -20.24 -9.14 -0.75
C LYS A 97 -19.85 -10.62 -0.91
N GLN A 98 -19.35 -11.26 0.14
CA GLN A 98 -18.78 -12.62 0.12
C GLN A 98 -19.70 -13.66 -0.56
N ASP A 99 -21.02 -13.57 -0.37
CA ASP A 99 -21.97 -14.56 -0.91
C ASP A 99 -22.53 -14.22 -2.29
N ARG A 100 -22.28 -13.02 -2.85
CA ARG A 100 -22.90 -12.55 -4.10
C ARG A 100 -22.01 -11.58 -4.89
N LEU A 101 -20.98 -12.11 -5.55
CA LEU A 101 -20.26 -11.37 -6.58
C LEU A 101 -21.10 -11.29 -7.87
N THR A 102 -22.08 -10.39 -7.87
CA THR A 102 -22.77 -9.97 -9.11
C THR A 102 -21.78 -9.29 -10.07
N PRO A 103 -22.08 -9.17 -11.37
CA PRO A 103 -21.20 -8.45 -12.31
C PRO A 103 -20.87 -7.02 -11.85
N ARG A 104 -21.85 -6.31 -11.27
CA ARG A 104 -21.64 -4.98 -10.67
C ARG A 104 -20.69 -5.03 -9.48
N ALA A 105 -20.84 -6.03 -8.61
CA ALA A 105 -19.96 -6.17 -7.44
C ALA A 105 -18.51 -6.45 -7.86
N ARG A 106 -18.31 -7.30 -8.89
CA ARG A 106 -16.98 -7.55 -9.47
C ARG A 106 -16.35 -6.27 -10.04
N LEU A 107 -17.13 -5.47 -10.77
CA LEU A 107 -16.63 -4.20 -11.31
C LEU A 107 -16.17 -3.26 -10.19
N VAL A 108 -16.96 -3.12 -9.13
CA VAL A 108 -16.58 -2.29 -7.97
C VAL A 108 -15.31 -2.81 -7.30
N THR A 109 -15.18 -4.13 -7.10
CA THR A 109 -13.95 -4.74 -6.57
C THR A 109 -12.73 -4.40 -7.43
N MET A 110 -12.84 -4.56 -8.75
CA MET A 110 -11.75 -4.25 -9.68
C MET A 110 -11.38 -2.76 -9.67
N LEU A 111 -12.36 -1.86 -9.57
CA LEU A 111 -12.09 -0.42 -9.47
C LEU A 111 -11.38 -0.05 -8.16
N LEU A 112 -11.81 -0.63 -7.04
CA LEU A 112 -11.16 -0.43 -5.74
C LEU A 112 -9.73 -0.96 -5.75
N GLU A 113 -9.51 -2.16 -6.27
CA GLU A 113 -8.18 -2.77 -6.38
C GLU A 113 -7.26 -1.99 -7.33
N THR A 114 -7.79 -1.50 -8.46
CA THR A 114 -7.02 -0.64 -9.38
C THR A 114 -6.61 0.66 -8.70
N ALA A 115 -7.53 1.32 -8.00
CA ALA A 115 -7.22 2.54 -7.26
C ALA A 115 -6.18 2.28 -6.16
N LEU A 116 -6.34 1.19 -5.41
CA LEU A 116 -5.41 0.76 -4.36
C LEU A 116 -4.00 0.49 -4.91
N VAL A 117 -3.87 -0.25 -6.00
CA VAL A 117 -2.60 -0.51 -6.67
C VAL A 117 -1.97 0.79 -7.18
N GLY A 118 -2.79 1.70 -7.72
CA GLY A 118 -2.34 3.01 -8.17
C GLY A 118 -1.73 3.85 -7.04
N THR A 119 -2.45 4.01 -5.92
CA THR A 119 -1.94 4.78 -4.76
C THR A 119 -0.72 4.13 -4.15
N LEU A 120 -0.71 2.79 -4.04
CA LEU A 120 0.41 2.01 -3.51
C LEU A 120 1.66 2.18 -4.37
N SER A 121 1.53 2.06 -5.69
CA SER A 121 2.65 2.16 -6.62
C SER A 121 3.23 3.57 -6.66
N TRP A 122 2.37 4.59 -6.67
CA TRP A 122 2.81 5.98 -6.62
C TRP A 122 3.46 6.32 -5.28
N GLY A 123 2.90 5.83 -4.17
CA GLY A 123 3.48 5.95 -2.84
C GLY A 123 4.86 5.30 -2.75
N ALA A 124 5.02 4.08 -3.29
CA ALA A 124 6.29 3.37 -3.34
C ALA A 124 7.35 4.12 -4.17
N TYR A 125 6.95 4.71 -5.31
CA TYR A 125 7.82 5.56 -6.11
C TYR A 125 8.34 6.76 -5.30
N LEU A 126 7.46 7.52 -4.65
CA LEU A 126 7.88 8.66 -3.82
C LEU A 126 8.73 8.24 -2.62
N GLY A 127 8.42 7.10 -2.00
CA GLY A 127 9.24 6.50 -0.94
C GLY A 127 10.66 6.20 -1.42
N GLY A 128 10.78 5.65 -2.64
CA GLY A 128 12.07 5.46 -3.31
C GLY A 128 12.82 6.77 -3.52
N ARG A 129 12.14 7.83 -4.01
CA ARG A 129 12.76 9.15 -4.18
C ARG A 129 13.26 9.73 -2.85
N LEU A 130 12.47 9.62 -1.78
CA LEU A 130 12.88 10.09 -0.44
C LEU A 130 14.18 9.44 0.01
N VAL A 131 14.34 8.12 -0.22
CA VAL A 131 15.54 7.39 0.19
C VAL A 131 16.72 7.64 -0.76
N TYR A 132 16.52 7.46 -2.06
CA TYR A 132 17.62 7.40 -3.04
C TYR A 132 18.02 8.75 -3.63
N GLU A 133 17.08 9.70 -3.76
CA GLU A 133 17.37 11.04 -4.30
C GLU A 133 17.60 12.06 -3.19
N LEU A 134 16.77 12.00 -2.14
CA LEU A 134 16.73 13.02 -1.08
C LEU A 134 17.43 12.60 0.23
N GLY A 135 17.93 11.36 0.29
CA GLY A 135 18.75 10.86 1.40
C GLY A 135 18.01 10.73 2.74
N VAL A 136 16.69 10.63 2.73
CA VAL A 136 15.86 10.43 3.92
C VAL A 136 15.91 8.97 4.35
N GLY A 137 16.25 8.71 5.62
CA GLY A 137 16.27 7.35 6.19
C GLY A 137 17.55 6.54 5.94
N GLY A 138 18.56 7.08 5.25
CA GLY A 138 19.87 6.45 5.04
C GLY A 138 21.04 7.25 5.62
N THR A 139 22.17 6.57 5.89
CA THR A 139 23.46 7.19 6.29
C THR A 139 24.09 8.04 5.18
N PHE A 140 23.65 7.89 3.92
CA PHE A 140 24.17 8.61 2.76
C PHE A 140 23.85 10.10 2.72
N GLY A 141 22.89 10.57 3.53
CA GLY A 141 22.63 12.01 3.66
C GLY A 141 23.71 12.77 4.43
N ALA A 142 24.62 12.10 5.14
CA ALA A 142 25.58 12.75 6.04
C ALA A 142 26.86 13.28 5.35
N ILE A 143 27.03 13.09 4.03
CA ILE A 143 28.31 13.37 3.32
C ILE A 143 28.14 14.28 2.09
N ARG A 144 27.27 15.29 2.18
CA ARG A 144 27.36 16.46 1.30
C ARG A 144 27.10 17.73 2.10
#